data_AF-A0A7J4JPR4-F1
#
_entry.id   AF-A0A7J4JPR4-F1
#
_cell.length_a   1.000
_cell.length_b   1.000
_cell.length_c   1.000
_cell.angle_alpha   90.00
_cell.angle_beta   90.00
_cell.angle_gamma   90.00
#
_symmetry.space_group_name_H-M   'P 1'
#
loop_
_entity.id
_entity.type
_entity.pdbx_description
1 polymer ?
#
loop_
_entity_poly.entity_id
_entity_poly.type
_entity_poly.pdbx_seq_one_letter_code
_entity_poly.pdbx_strand_id
1 'polypeptide(L)'
;IMVGKIRKMDGAGAKDIGGILSGARKNFESAMDDDLNIPKALAVAEEFIGKCARLPLSKNESGKVLALLKKFDSVLACLPL
;
A
#
# COMPACT_ATOMS: atom_id res chain seq x y z
N ILE A 1 8.07 -7.05 -10.72
CA ILE A 1 7.74 -6.70 -9.31
C ILE A 1 6.32 -6.11 -9.28
N MET A 2 5.51 -6.45 -8.27
CA MET A 2 4.10 -6.04 -8.15
C MET A 2 3.90 -4.51 -8.15
N VAL A 3 4.81 -3.75 -7.52
CA VAL A 3 4.77 -2.28 -7.51
C VAL A 3 4.90 -1.68 -8.92
N GLY A 4 5.74 -2.28 -9.77
CA GLY A 4 5.86 -1.88 -11.18
C GLY A 4 4.56 -2.08 -11.97
N LYS A 5 3.73 -3.06 -11.60
CA LYS A 5 2.39 -3.24 -12.18
C LYS A 5 1.47 -2.10 -11.75
N ILE A 6 1.45 -1.77 -10.46
CA ILE A 6 0.64 -0.66 -9.90
C ILE A 6 0.99 0.67 -10.57
N ARG A 7 2.27 0.97 -10.80
CA ARG A 7 2.72 2.19 -11.49
C ARG A 7 2.13 2.39 -12.90
N LYS A 8 1.78 1.30 -13.59
CA LYS A 8 1.28 1.32 -14.98
C LYS A 8 -0.24 1.15 -15.09
N MET A 9 -0.95 1.02 -13.96
CA MET A 9 -2.40 0.78 -13.98
C MET A 9 -3.18 2.04 -14.35
N ASP A 10 -4.10 1.85 -15.30
CA ASP A 10 -5.07 2.84 -15.77
C ASP A 10 -6.42 2.16 -16.10
N GLY A 11 -6.94 1.43 -15.11
CA GLY A 11 -8.20 0.70 -15.19
C GLY A 11 -9.42 1.55 -14.84
N ALA A 12 -10.58 0.90 -14.81
CA ALA A 12 -11.88 1.54 -14.58
C ALA A 12 -12.08 2.12 -13.16
N GLY A 13 -11.18 1.82 -12.22
CA GLY A 13 -11.30 2.22 -10.82
C GLY A 13 -11.81 1.09 -9.93
N ALA A 14 -11.29 1.01 -8.70
CA ALA A 14 -11.70 0.01 -7.72
C ALA A 14 -12.75 0.57 -6.76
N LYS A 15 -13.89 -0.14 -6.64
CA LYS A 15 -15.06 0.32 -5.84
C LYS A 15 -14.74 0.71 -4.39
N ASP A 16 -13.79 0.04 -3.75
CA ASP A 16 -13.45 0.26 -2.33
C ASP A 16 -11.98 0.59 -2.11
N ILE A 17 -11.37 1.34 -3.03
CA ILE A 17 -9.96 1.74 -2.83
C ILE A 17 -9.77 2.59 -1.56
N GLY A 18 -10.77 3.38 -1.18
CA GLY A 18 -10.73 4.23 0.01
C GLY A 18 -10.66 3.42 1.31
N GLY A 19 -11.46 2.35 1.43
CA GLY A 19 -11.41 1.43 2.56
C GLY A 19 -10.05 0.72 2.64
N ILE A 20 -9.53 0.27 1.50
CA ILE A 20 -8.22 -0.41 1.44
C ILE A 20 -7.08 0.54 1.87
N LEU A 21 -7.07 1.78 1.38
CA LEU A 21 -6.06 2.78 1.75
C LEU A 21 -6.09 3.12 3.25
N SER A 22 -7.29 3.38 3.78
CA SER A 22 -7.46 3.75 5.19
C SER A 22 -7.17 2.57 6.12
N GLY A 23 -7.61 1.36 5.76
CA GLY A 23 -7.30 0.13 6.50
C GLY A 23 -5.81 -0.19 6.53
N ALA A 24 -5.12 -0.12 5.38
CA ALA A 24 -3.68 -0.34 5.33
C ALA A 24 -2.91 0.66 6.19
N ARG A 25 -3.30 1.94 6.14
CA ARG A 25 -2.70 2.99 6.98
C ARG A 25 -2.89 2.69 8.47
N LYS A 26 -4.12 2.42 8.91
CA LYS A 26 -4.43 2.16 10.32
C LYS A 26 -3.70 0.92 10.83
N ASN A 27 -3.64 -0.14 10.03
CA ASN A 27 -2.96 -1.38 10.41
C ASN A 27 -1.44 -1.19 10.51
N PHE A 28 -0.86 -0.38 9.62
CA PHE A 28 0.55 -0.03 9.69
C PHE A 28 0.86 0.81 10.93
N GLU A 29 0.08 1.88 11.19
CA GLU A 29 0.22 2.72 12.39
C GLU A 29 0.07 1.87 13.65
N SER A 30 -0.94 1.01 13.73
CA SER A 30 -1.12 0.08 14.86
C SER A 30 0.02 -0.93 15.04
N ALA A 31 0.74 -1.30 13.98
CA ALA A 31 1.93 -2.14 14.10
C ALA A 31 3.12 -1.34 14.64
N MET A 32 3.26 -0.07 14.25
CA MET A 32 4.30 0.81 14.76
C MET A 32 4.05 1.23 16.23
N ASP A 33 2.80 1.43 16.62
CA ASP A 33 2.41 1.75 17.99
C ASP A 33 2.60 0.55 18.95
N ASP A 34 2.63 -0.67 18.40
CA ASP A 34 2.87 -1.93 19.11
C ASP A 34 4.39 -2.18 19.22
N ASP A 35 5.09 -1.37 20.02
CA ASP A 35 6.54 -1.46 20.26
C ASP A 35 7.38 -1.51 18.97
N LEU A 36 7.01 -0.68 17.98
CA LEU A 36 7.66 -0.62 16.67
C LEU A 36 7.75 -2.00 15.99
N ASN A 37 6.67 -2.78 15.99
CA ASN A 37 6.62 -4.13 15.42
C ASN A 37 6.86 -4.15 13.90
N ILE A 38 8.13 -4.11 13.51
CA ILE A 38 8.59 -4.08 12.12
C ILE A 38 8.11 -5.28 11.30
N PRO A 39 8.18 -6.54 11.79
CA PRO A 39 7.67 -7.68 11.03
C PRO A 39 6.19 -7.54 10.66
N LYS A 40 5.36 -7.05 11.58
CA LYS A 40 3.94 -6.82 11.34
C LYS A 40 3.70 -5.64 10.39
N ALA A 41 4.46 -4.55 10.53
CA ALA A 41 4.40 -3.41 9.61
C ALA A 41 4.78 -3.81 8.17
N LEU A 42 5.80 -4.65 8.00
CA LEU A 42 6.20 -5.21 6.70
C LEU A 42 5.11 -6.10 6.11
N ALA A 43 4.53 -7.00 6.92
CA ALA A 43 3.42 -7.84 6.47
C ALA A 43 2.22 -7.00 5.97
N VAL A 44 1.87 -5.92 6.68
CA VAL A 44 0.83 -4.98 6.25
C VAL A 44 1.18 -4.34 4.89
N ALA A 45 2.43 -3.92 4.70
CA ALA A 45 2.88 -3.32 3.45
C ALA A 45 2.83 -4.33 2.29
N GLU A 46 3.34 -5.55 2.48
CA GLU A 46 3.32 -6.60 1.46
C GLU A 46 1.89 -7.03 1.09
N GLU A 47 1.02 -7.24 2.07
CA GLU A 47 -0.39 -7.54 1.84
C GLU A 47 -1.09 -6.44 1.05
N PHE A 48 -0.83 -5.18 1.41
CA PHE A 48 -1.40 -4.03 0.73
C PHE A 48 -0.94 -3.96 -0.74
N ILE A 49 0.36 -4.15 -1.01
CA ILE A 49 0.90 -4.26 -2.38
C ILE A 49 0.19 -5.38 -3.15
N GLY A 50 0.08 -6.57 -2.55
CA GLY A 50 -0.56 -7.74 -3.15
C GLY A 50 -2.03 -7.52 -3.49
N LYS A 51 -2.79 -6.89 -2.58
CA LYS A 51 -4.20 -6.52 -2.78
C LYS A 51 -4.33 -5.52 -3.94
N CYS A 52 -3.57 -4.42 -3.91
CA CYS A 52 -3.63 -3.38 -4.95
C CYS A 52 -3.22 -3.90 -6.33
N ALA A 53 -2.22 -4.78 -6.42
CA ALA A 53 -1.77 -5.34 -7.70
C ALA A 53 -2.82 -6.22 -8.41
N ARG A 54 -3.91 -6.60 -7.73
CA ARG A 54 -5.03 -7.39 -8.27
C ARG A 54 -6.26 -6.54 -8.63
N LEU A 55 -6.28 -5.26 -8.27
CA LEU A 55 -7.41 -4.38 -8.51
C LEU A 55 -7.28 -3.62 -9.84
N PRO A 56 -8.41 -3.27 -10.50
CA PRO A 56 -8.41 -2.47 -11.72
C PRO A 56 -8.27 -0.97 -11.39
N LEU A 57 -7.15 -0.58 -10.75
CA LEU A 57 -6.93 0.79 -10.29
C LEU A 57 -6.92 1.79 -11.44
N SER A 58 -7.62 2.90 -11.29
CA SER A 58 -7.45 4.06 -12.19
C SER A 58 -6.11 4.75 -11.95
N LYS A 59 -5.66 5.58 -12.89
CA LYS A 59 -4.41 6.34 -12.73
C LYS A 59 -4.35 7.17 -11.44
N ASN A 60 -5.46 7.79 -11.04
CA ASN A 60 -5.58 8.54 -9.79
C ASN A 60 -5.40 7.63 -8.57
N GLU A 61 -6.05 6.47 -8.57
CA GLU A 61 -5.98 5.50 -7.49
C GLU A 61 -4.58 4.89 -7.36
N SER A 62 -3.96 4.53 -8.46
CA SER A 62 -2.55 4.09 -8.51
C SER A 62 -1.63 5.14 -7.89
N GLY A 63 -1.85 6.43 -8.18
CA GLY A 63 -1.13 7.54 -7.54
C GLY A 63 -1.29 7.57 -6.02
N LYS A 64 -2.52 7.37 -5.51
CA LYS A 64 -2.79 7.31 -4.05
C LYS A 64 -2.14 6.12 -3.39
N VAL A 65 -2.17 4.94 -4.02
CA VAL A 65 -1.51 3.73 -3.53
C VAL A 65 0.01 3.96 -3.43
N LEU A 66 0.62 4.48 -4.49
CA LEU A 66 2.06 4.78 -4.50
C LEU A 66 2.45 5.83 -3.46
N ALA A 67 1.60 6.86 -3.25
CA ALA A 67 1.83 7.86 -2.22
C ALA A 67 1.80 7.24 -0.82
N LEU A 68 0.91 6.28 -0.55
CA LEU A 68 0.87 5.58 0.74
C LEU A 68 2.09 4.67 0.92
N LEU A 69 2.48 3.90 -0.11
CA LEU A 69 3.67 3.06 -0.05
C LEU A 69 4.95 3.87 0.21
N LYS A 70 5.08 5.06 -0.40
CA LYS A 70 6.19 5.98 -0.11
C LYS A 70 6.22 6.43 1.35
N LYS A 71 5.07 6.58 2.01
CA LYS A 71 5.01 6.90 3.44
C LYS A 71 5.49 5.72 4.28
N PHE A 72 5.04 4.50 3.98
CA PHE A 72 5.54 3.30 4.67
C PHE A 72 7.04 3.13 4.47
N ASP A 73 7.53 3.32 3.24
CA ASP A 73 8.95 3.24 2.94
C ASP A 73 9.80 4.32 3.61
N SER A 74 9.26 5.54 3.81
CA SER A 74 9.98 6.57 4.56
C SER A 74 10.26 6.19 6.03
N VAL A 75 9.54 5.18 6.55
CA VAL A 75 9.73 4.63 7.90
C VAL A 75 10.57 3.34 7.84
N LEU A 76 10.24 2.43 6.91
CA LEU A 76 10.85 1.10 6.83
C LEU A 76 12.15 1.05 6.01
N ALA A 77 12.35 1.99 5.09
CA ALA A 77 13.51 2.16 4.20
C ALA A 77 13.92 0.88 3.42
N CYS A 78 12.96 0.03 3.06
CA CYS A 78 13.24 -1.27 2.42
C CYS A 78 12.17 -1.75 1.43
N LEU A 79 11.16 -0.93 1.11
CA LEU A 79 10.12 -1.33 0.17
C LEU A 79 10.61 -1.22 -1.29
N PRO A 80 10.23 -2.15 -2.18
CA PRO A 80 10.68 -2.16 -3.57
C PRO A 80 9.86 -1.19 -4.43
N LEU A 81 10.08 0.11 -4.24
CA LEU A 81 9.27 1.19 -4.81
C LEU A 81 9.56 1.55 -6.26
#